data_AF-S8EG80-F1
#
_entry.id   AF-S8EG80-F1
#
_cell.length_a   1.000
_cell.length_b   1.000
_cell.length_c   1.000
_cell.angle_alpha   90.00
_cell.angle_beta   90.00
_cell.angle_gamma   90.00
#
_symmetry.space_group_name_H-M   'P 1'
#
loop_
_entity.id
_entity.type
_entity.pdbx_description
1 polymer ?
#
loop_
_entity_poly.entity_id
_entity_poly.type
_entity_poly.pdbx_seq_one_letter_code
_entity_poly.pdbx_strand_id
1 'polypeptide(L)'
;MTVKYKMSRCSWLAASFFLLLHLLPISASPLSSCYGNSTTLDWYINAVGETPCMTYQKLRQICNRKYQTPSWPIDTPTDQCDDPISTCCCNSIAWSVRMLCINCQWDEYGTTDPGHSADVSRGPHYICGSACTSTSCLRLPETVQRAVHQHGVRLEDFLYNIFWTDGSW
;
A
#
# COMPACT_ATOMS: atom_id res chain seq x y z
N MET A 1 -76.42 22.70 5.30
CA MET A 1 -75.19 21.90 5.40
C MET A 1 -74.55 21.81 4.03
N THR A 2 -73.43 22.51 3.81
CA THR A 2 -72.57 22.30 2.64
C THR A 2 -71.15 22.70 3.02
N VAL A 3 -70.26 21.71 3.12
CA VAL A 3 -68.85 21.90 3.51
C VAL A 3 -68.06 22.39 2.29
N LYS A 4 -67.35 23.52 2.44
CA LYS A 4 -66.37 24.02 1.45
C LYS A 4 -64.99 23.44 1.77
N TYR A 5 -64.41 22.68 0.85
CA TYR A 5 -63.01 22.26 0.94
C TYR A 5 -62.08 23.39 0.47
N LYS A 6 -61.15 23.80 1.35
CA LYS A 6 -60.10 24.77 1.07
C LYS A 6 -58.85 24.01 0.64
N MET A 7 -58.49 24.09 -0.65
CA MET A 7 -57.20 23.59 -1.14
C MET A 7 -56.06 24.47 -0.60
N SER A 8 -55.10 23.82 0.05
CA SER A 8 -53.91 24.44 0.65
C SER A 8 -52.85 24.72 -0.41
N ARG A 9 -52.38 25.97 -0.45
CA ARG A 9 -51.21 26.41 -1.21
C ARG A 9 -49.95 26.08 -0.42
N CYS A 10 -49.38 24.90 -0.58
CA CYS A 10 -48.00 24.61 -0.17
C CYS A 10 -47.25 24.13 -1.40
N SER A 11 -46.70 25.09 -2.12
CA SER A 11 -45.92 24.86 -3.31
C SER A 11 -44.78 25.88 -3.29
N TRP A 12 -43.56 25.38 -3.54
CA TRP A 12 -42.34 26.11 -3.92
C TRP A 12 -41.32 26.45 -2.83
N LEU A 13 -40.82 25.51 -2.01
CA LEU A 13 -39.55 25.70 -1.27
C LEU A 13 -38.75 24.40 -0.98
N ALA A 14 -38.82 23.35 -1.80
CA ALA A 14 -38.14 22.09 -1.48
C ALA A 14 -37.41 21.43 -2.68
N ALA A 15 -36.71 22.22 -3.50
CA ALA A 15 -35.99 21.67 -4.66
C ALA A 15 -34.54 22.17 -4.83
N SER A 16 -33.91 22.73 -3.78
CA SER A 16 -32.55 23.30 -3.91
C SER A 16 -31.56 22.90 -2.82
N PHE A 17 -31.68 21.69 -2.24
CA PHE A 17 -30.73 21.21 -1.22
C PHE A 17 -30.07 19.85 -1.53
N PHE A 18 -30.08 19.40 -2.79
CA PHE A 18 -29.49 18.11 -3.20
C PHE A 18 -28.42 18.21 -4.29
N LEU A 19 -27.76 19.37 -4.45
CA LEU A 19 -26.77 19.57 -5.52
C LEU A 19 -25.42 20.13 -5.03
N LEU A 20 -25.04 19.83 -3.79
CA LEU A 20 -23.74 20.24 -3.24
C LEU A 20 -23.02 19.11 -2.46
N LEU A 21 -23.12 17.86 -2.95
CA LEU A 21 -22.45 16.70 -2.33
C LEU A 21 -21.60 15.88 -3.33
N HIS A 22 -21.11 16.47 -4.42
CA HIS A 22 -20.41 15.74 -5.50
C HIS A 22 -18.98 16.20 -5.80
N LEU A 23 -18.31 16.88 -4.86
CA LEU A 23 -16.89 17.22 -5.00
C LEU A 23 -16.10 16.85 -3.75
N LEU A 24 -16.38 15.69 -3.15
CA LEU A 24 -15.37 15.04 -2.32
C LEU A 24 -14.33 14.45 -3.29
N PRO A 25 -13.06 14.89 -3.25
CA PRO A 25 -12.03 14.18 -3.99
C PRO A 25 -12.06 12.74 -3.49
N ILE A 26 -12.29 11.79 -4.40
CA ILE A 26 -12.07 10.38 -4.13
C ILE A 26 -10.58 10.29 -3.86
N SER A 27 -10.19 10.24 -2.58
CA SER A 27 -8.82 9.95 -2.21
C SER A 27 -8.54 8.55 -2.75
N ALA A 28 -7.77 8.49 -3.82
CA ALA A 28 -7.40 7.23 -4.42
C ALA A 28 -6.48 6.53 -3.41
N SER A 29 -6.85 5.30 -3.05
CA SER A 29 -6.06 4.53 -2.08
C SER A 29 -4.66 4.28 -2.65
N PRO A 30 -3.59 4.29 -1.84
CA PRO A 30 -2.26 3.85 -2.26
C PRO A 30 -2.26 2.41 -2.81
N LEU A 31 -3.30 1.64 -2.48
CA LEU A 31 -3.55 0.33 -3.03
C LEU A 31 -3.93 0.36 -4.53
N SER A 32 -4.59 1.41 -5.00
CA SER A 32 -5.04 1.56 -6.39
C SER A 32 -4.21 2.55 -7.22
N SER A 33 -3.58 3.54 -6.59
CA SER A 33 -2.72 4.54 -7.24
C SER A 33 -1.82 5.23 -6.22
N CYS A 34 -0.65 5.71 -6.64
CA CYS A 34 0.23 6.47 -5.74
C CYS A 34 -0.30 7.88 -5.42
N TYR A 35 0.18 8.43 -4.31
CA TYR A 35 -0.20 9.75 -3.82
C TYR A 35 0.00 10.83 -4.89
N GLY A 36 -0.92 11.79 -4.94
CA GLY A 36 -0.83 12.94 -5.85
C GLY A 36 -0.83 12.61 -7.35
N ASN A 37 -1.17 11.37 -7.74
CA ASN A 37 -0.92 10.85 -9.10
C ASN A 37 0.56 10.97 -9.52
N SER A 38 1.48 10.77 -8.56
CA SER A 38 2.91 10.77 -8.86
C SER A 38 3.27 9.68 -9.88
N THR A 39 4.25 10.00 -10.73
CA THR A 39 4.78 9.12 -11.79
C THR A 39 6.16 8.54 -11.44
N THR A 40 6.74 8.85 -10.27
CA THR A 40 8.08 8.38 -9.87
C THR A 40 8.18 6.85 -9.86
N LEU A 41 7.06 6.16 -9.61
CA LEU A 41 6.98 4.69 -9.57
C LEU A 41 6.27 4.07 -10.79
N ASP A 42 6.07 4.83 -11.87
CA ASP A 42 5.47 4.30 -13.10
C ASP A 42 6.28 3.14 -13.68
N TRP A 43 7.61 3.15 -13.55
CA TRP A 43 8.46 2.04 -13.97
C TRP A 43 8.08 0.72 -13.26
N TYR A 44 7.74 0.78 -11.98
CA TYR A 44 7.28 -0.38 -11.21
C TYR A 44 5.88 -0.79 -11.67
N ILE A 45 4.96 0.17 -11.73
CA ILE A 45 3.55 -0.07 -12.06
C ILE A 45 3.43 -0.63 -13.48
N ASN A 46 4.21 -0.13 -14.43
CA ASN A 46 4.22 -0.62 -15.81
C ASN A 46 4.80 -2.04 -15.92
N ALA A 47 5.81 -2.38 -15.12
CA ALA A 47 6.37 -3.73 -15.10
C ALA A 47 5.40 -4.73 -14.44
N VAL A 48 4.95 -4.44 -13.22
CA VAL A 48 4.16 -5.36 -12.38
C VAL A 48 2.67 -5.34 -12.72
N GLY A 49 2.15 -4.22 -13.21
CA GLY A 49 0.72 -4.00 -13.49
C GLY A 49 -0.11 -3.57 -12.28
N GLU A 50 0.51 -3.29 -11.13
CA GLU A 50 -0.16 -2.82 -9.91
C GLU A 50 0.78 -1.96 -9.06
N THR A 51 0.23 -1.27 -8.05
CA THR A 51 1.06 -0.48 -7.14
C THR A 51 1.92 -1.38 -6.25
N PRO A 52 3.07 -0.90 -5.75
CA PRO A 52 3.86 -1.65 -4.79
C PRO A 52 3.07 -2.00 -3.52
N CYS A 53 2.13 -1.15 -3.11
CA CYS A 53 1.26 -1.40 -1.96
C CYS A 53 0.31 -2.59 -2.17
N MET A 54 -0.25 -2.72 -3.39
CA MET A 54 -1.05 -3.89 -3.76
C MET A 54 -0.19 -5.16 -3.77
N THR A 55 0.99 -5.08 -4.36
CA THR A 55 1.94 -6.20 -4.40
C THR A 55 2.30 -6.66 -2.99
N TYR A 56 2.61 -5.71 -2.10
CA TYR A 56 2.92 -6.01 -0.70
C TYR A 56 1.74 -6.66 0.02
N GLN A 57 0.52 -6.14 -0.18
CA GLN A 57 -0.67 -6.71 0.43
C GLN A 57 -0.86 -8.17 0.01
N LYS A 58 -0.77 -8.45 -1.30
CA LYS A 58 -0.91 -9.81 -1.84
C LYS A 58 0.17 -10.75 -1.32
N LEU A 59 1.43 -10.28 -1.23
CA LEU A 59 2.53 -11.05 -0.66
C LEU A 59 2.24 -11.45 0.80
N ARG A 60 1.81 -10.50 1.64
CA ARG A 60 1.44 -10.77 3.05
C ARG A 60 0.22 -11.69 3.15
N GLN A 61 -0.74 -11.56 2.24
CA GLN A 61 -1.95 -12.38 2.21
C GLN A 61 -1.71 -13.87 1.95
N ILE A 62 -0.53 -14.26 1.46
CA ILE A 62 -0.09 -15.66 1.40
C ILE A 62 0.01 -16.25 2.81
N CYS A 63 0.60 -15.51 3.76
CA CYS A 63 0.80 -15.97 5.13
C CYS A 63 -0.34 -15.54 6.09
N ASN A 64 -1.04 -14.46 5.76
CA ASN A 64 -2.14 -13.91 6.54
C ASN A 64 -3.22 -13.33 5.63
N ARG A 65 -4.23 -14.13 5.26
CA ARG A 65 -5.29 -13.72 4.32
C ARG A 65 -6.07 -12.46 4.73
N LYS A 66 -6.03 -12.07 6.01
CA LYS A 66 -6.71 -10.86 6.52
C LYS A 66 -5.82 -9.63 6.50
N TYR A 67 -4.56 -9.77 6.12
CA TYR A 67 -3.63 -8.66 6.06
C TYR A 67 -4.15 -7.56 5.12
N GLN A 68 -4.07 -6.33 5.59
CA GLN A 68 -4.32 -5.12 4.82
C GLN A 68 -3.10 -4.22 4.95
N THR A 69 -2.61 -3.72 3.82
CA THR A 69 -1.49 -2.78 3.82
C THR A 69 -1.95 -1.48 4.48
N PRO A 70 -1.39 -1.09 5.64
CA PRO A 70 -1.71 0.18 6.26
C PRO A 70 -1.03 1.33 5.51
N SER A 71 -1.43 2.56 5.83
CA SER A 71 -0.55 3.71 5.57
C SER A 71 0.52 3.74 6.66
N TRP A 72 1.79 3.64 6.28
CA TRP A 72 2.89 3.71 7.25
C TRP A 72 3.34 5.15 7.44
N PRO A 73 3.71 5.56 8.66
CA PRO A 73 4.42 6.84 8.82
C PRO A 73 5.77 6.79 8.10
N ILE A 74 6.15 7.91 7.49
CA ILE A 74 7.41 8.08 6.73
C ILE A 74 8.62 7.65 7.57
N ASP A 75 8.66 8.07 8.84
CA ASP A 75 9.83 7.89 9.70
C ASP A 75 9.79 6.64 10.60
N THR A 76 8.83 5.73 10.47
CA THR A 76 8.77 4.54 11.34
C THR A 76 8.63 3.23 10.55
N PRO A 77 9.74 2.49 10.36
CA PRO A 77 9.69 1.15 9.82
C PRO A 77 9.37 0.20 10.97
N THR A 78 8.11 0.12 11.35
CA THR A 78 7.68 -0.95 12.25
C THR A 78 6.45 -1.61 11.68
N ASP A 79 6.56 -2.11 10.45
CA ASP A 79 5.74 -3.28 10.12
C ASP A 79 6.23 -4.44 11.01
N GLN A 80 5.47 -4.74 12.04
CA GLN A 80 5.87 -5.71 13.06
C GLN A 80 5.98 -7.14 12.53
N CYS A 81 5.61 -7.39 11.26
CA CYS A 81 5.61 -8.72 10.66
C CYS A 81 4.99 -9.76 11.61
N ASP A 82 3.88 -9.37 12.25
CA ASP A 82 3.14 -10.11 13.25
C ASP A 82 2.25 -11.22 12.65
N ASP A 83 2.56 -11.64 11.43
CA ASP A 83 1.86 -12.74 10.78
C ASP A 83 2.17 -14.05 11.50
N PRO A 84 1.22 -15.00 11.53
CA PRO A 84 1.46 -16.36 12.05
C PRO A 84 2.65 -17.06 11.38
N ILE A 85 2.95 -16.69 10.13
CA ILE A 85 4.11 -17.16 9.37
C ILE A 85 4.85 -15.92 8.84
N SER A 86 5.98 -15.60 9.46
CA SER A 86 6.72 -14.37 9.17
C SER A 86 7.49 -14.39 7.84
N THR A 87 7.53 -15.52 7.12
CA THR A 87 8.30 -15.65 5.87
C THR A 87 7.81 -14.76 4.74
N CYS A 88 6.56 -14.28 4.78
CA CYS A 88 6.03 -13.34 3.80
C CYS A 88 6.41 -11.87 4.04
N CYS A 89 7.04 -11.53 5.17
CA CYS A 89 7.49 -10.18 5.50
C CYS A 89 8.94 -10.08 5.98
N CYS A 90 9.48 -11.13 6.59
CA CYS A 90 10.87 -11.22 7.04
C CYS A 90 11.82 -11.65 5.91
N ASN A 91 11.87 -10.86 4.83
CA ASN A 91 12.83 -11.07 3.76
C ASN A 91 13.11 -9.77 2.98
N SER A 92 14.24 -9.73 2.28
CA SER A 92 14.68 -8.59 1.48
C SER A 92 13.67 -8.15 0.41
N ILE A 93 12.99 -9.10 -0.23
CA ILE A 93 11.99 -8.80 -1.26
C ILE A 93 10.80 -8.06 -0.66
N ALA A 94 10.25 -8.59 0.44
CA ALA A 94 9.14 -7.96 1.14
C ALA A 94 9.52 -6.55 1.62
N TRP A 95 10.75 -6.38 2.14
CA TRP A 95 11.26 -5.07 2.51
C TRP A 95 11.32 -4.10 1.34
N SER A 96 11.91 -4.50 0.21
CA SER A 96 12.00 -3.65 -0.98
C SER A 96 10.62 -3.24 -1.51
N VAL A 97 9.67 -4.17 -1.57
CA VAL A 97 8.29 -3.87 -1.99
C VAL A 97 7.60 -2.94 -0.98
N ARG A 98 7.84 -3.11 0.33
CA ARG A 98 7.33 -2.22 1.37
C ARG A 98 7.87 -0.80 1.21
N MET A 99 9.18 -0.64 1.01
CA MET A 99 9.79 0.67 0.80
C MET A 99 9.21 1.36 -0.44
N LEU A 100 9.07 0.63 -1.55
CA LEU A 100 8.37 1.14 -2.74
C LEU A 100 6.91 1.52 -2.44
N CYS A 101 6.21 0.80 -1.55
CA CYS A 101 4.86 1.20 -1.14
C CYS A 101 4.85 2.48 -0.31
N ILE A 102 5.78 2.65 0.64
CA ILE A 102 5.92 3.88 1.41
C ILE A 102 6.17 5.05 0.46
N ASN A 103 7.06 4.87 -0.51
CA ASN A 103 7.25 5.85 -1.57
C ASN A 103 5.92 6.12 -2.27
N CYS A 104 5.22 5.10 -2.77
CA CYS A 104 3.89 5.27 -3.39
C CYS A 104 2.85 5.99 -2.50
N GLN A 105 2.92 5.84 -1.17
CA GLN A 105 1.99 6.46 -0.20
C GLN A 105 2.25 7.95 0.03
N TRP A 106 3.49 8.39 -0.16
CA TRP A 106 3.94 9.72 0.24
C TRP A 106 4.70 10.48 -0.85
N ASP A 107 4.88 9.87 -2.02
CA ASP A 107 5.60 10.40 -3.17
C ASP A 107 5.13 11.83 -3.50
N GLU A 108 6.04 12.78 -3.45
CA GLU A 108 5.78 14.17 -3.83
C GLU A 108 6.36 14.42 -5.22
N TYR A 109 5.52 14.31 -6.25
CA TYR A 109 5.93 14.60 -7.62
C TYR A 109 6.40 16.06 -7.78
N GLY A 110 7.61 16.23 -8.34
CA GLY A 110 8.17 17.56 -8.66
C GLY A 110 8.99 18.22 -7.55
N THR A 111 9.30 17.50 -6.46
CA THR A 111 10.23 17.97 -5.42
C THR A 111 11.66 17.52 -5.71
N THR A 112 12.64 18.09 -4.99
CA THR A 112 14.05 17.71 -5.11
C THR A 112 14.38 16.37 -4.45
N ASP A 113 13.44 15.80 -3.68
CA ASP A 113 13.58 14.51 -3.02
C ASP A 113 12.26 13.74 -3.08
N PRO A 114 11.90 13.19 -4.25
CA PRO A 114 10.63 12.50 -4.45
C PRO A 114 10.59 11.11 -3.79
N GLY A 115 11.66 10.70 -3.10
CA GLY A 115 11.78 9.37 -2.51
C GLY A 115 11.99 9.39 -0.99
N HIS A 116 11.32 8.50 -0.28
CA HIS A 116 11.60 8.23 1.13
C HIS A 116 12.59 7.09 1.28
N SER A 117 13.73 7.42 1.88
CA SER A 117 14.79 6.50 2.22
C SER A 117 14.63 5.97 3.65
N ALA A 118 15.01 4.72 3.89
CA ALA A 118 15.13 4.20 5.24
C ALA A 118 16.54 4.47 5.78
N ASP A 119 16.64 4.94 7.03
CA ASP A 119 17.95 5.07 7.70
C ASP A 119 18.71 3.73 7.71
N VAL A 120 20.03 3.84 7.59
CA VAL A 120 20.97 2.74 7.85
C VAL A 120 20.65 2.06 9.19
N SER A 121 20.79 0.74 9.25
CA SER A 121 20.44 -0.16 10.37
C SER A 121 18.95 -0.49 10.57
N ARG A 122 18.00 0.23 9.95
CA ARG A 122 16.58 -0.11 10.11
C ARG A 122 16.16 -1.34 9.31
N GLY A 123 16.62 -1.46 8.07
CA GLY A 123 16.32 -2.64 7.26
C GLY A 123 16.95 -3.94 7.79
N PRO A 124 18.19 -4.02 8.32
CA PRO A 124 18.72 -5.27 8.87
C PRO A 124 18.05 -5.65 10.19
N HIS A 125 17.66 -4.66 11.01
CA HIS A 125 16.82 -4.89 12.19
C HIS A 125 15.43 -5.45 11.82
N TYR A 126 14.86 -4.96 10.71
CA TYR A 126 13.57 -5.40 10.20
C TYR A 126 13.63 -6.79 9.54
N ILE A 127 14.66 -7.04 8.73
CA ILE A 127 14.72 -8.20 7.83
C ILE A 127 15.36 -9.42 8.50
N CYS A 128 16.48 -9.20 9.20
CA CYS A 128 17.31 -10.25 9.83
C CYS A 128 17.46 -10.06 11.36
N GLY A 129 16.80 -9.06 11.95
CA GLY A 129 16.99 -8.66 13.34
C GLY A 129 15.99 -9.29 14.30
N SER A 130 15.88 -8.75 15.50
CA SER A 130 14.99 -9.30 16.56
C SER A 130 13.51 -9.31 16.20
N ALA A 131 13.06 -8.46 15.27
CA ALA A 131 11.70 -8.48 14.74
C ALA A 131 11.44 -9.68 13.79
N CYS A 132 12.50 -10.30 13.27
CA CYS A 132 12.44 -11.33 12.24
C CYS A 132 13.50 -12.42 12.46
N THR A 133 13.10 -13.57 13.00
CA THR A 133 14.00 -14.72 13.29
C THR A 133 14.26 -15.63 12.07
N SER A 134 13.95 -15.17 10.86
CA SER A 134 14.03 -15.98 9.63
C SER A 134 15.49 -16.27 9.22
N THR A 135 15.82 -17.55 9.01
CA THR A 135 17.11 -18.00 8.44
C THR A 135 17.29 -17.65 6.95
N SER A 136 16.27 -17.08 6.32
CA SER A 136 16.25 -16.75 4.89
C SER A 136 16.04 -15.25 4.66
N CYS A 137 16.53 -14.40 5.54
CA CYS A 137 16.22 -12.97 5.51
C CYS A 137 16.67 -12.23 4.24
N LEU A 138 17.70 -12.71 3.53
CA LEU A 138 18.19 -12.09 2.29
C LEU A 138 17.56 -12.64 0.99
N ARG A 139 16.57 -13.53 1.09
CA ARG A 139 15.93 -14.16 -0.07
C ARG A 139 14.48 -14.52 0.20
N LEU A 140 13.67 -14.61 -0.84
CA LEU A 140 12.33 -15.17 -0.68
C LEU A 140 12.43 -16.70 -0.48
N PRO A 141 11.86 -17.30 0.58
CA PRO A 141 11.90 -18.75 0.76
C PRO A 141 11.18 -19.47 -0.38
N GLU A 142 11.67 -20.66 -0.79
CA GLU A 142 11.10 -21.44 -1.90
C GLU A 142 9.60 -21.73 -1.72
N THR A 143 9.16 -21.96 -0.48
CA THR A 143 7.76 -22.17 -0.14
C THR A 143 6.91 -20.94 -0.45
N VAL A 144 7.42 -19.74 -0.17
CA VAL A 144 6.76 -18.48 -0.49
C VAL A 144 6.85 -18.19 -2.00
N GLN A 145 7.98 -18.46 -2.66
CA GLN A 145 8.10 -18.32 -4.12
C GLN A 145 7.06 -19.17 -4.86
N ARG A 146 6.84 -20.41 -4.41
CA ARG A 146 5.81 -21.29 -4.97
C ARG A 146 4.41 -20.73 -4.75
N ALA A 147 4.14 -20.21 -3.55
CA ALA A 147 2.85 -19.60 -3.25
C ALA A 147 2.62 -18.30 -4.05
N VAL A 148 3.64 -17.46 -4.23
CA VAL A 148 3.61 -16.27 -5.10
C VAL A 148 3.15 -16.65 -6.49
N HIS A 149 3.72 -17.71 -7.07
CA HIS A 149 3.29 -18.23 -8.37
C HIS A 149 1.84 -18.73 -8.35
N GLN A 150 1.45 -19.54 -7.35
CA GLN A 150 0.10 -20.11 -7.24
C GLN A 150 -0.99 -19.05 -7.03
N HIS A 151 -0.67 -17.96 -6.34
CA HIS A 151 -1.59 -16.87 -6.04
C HIS A 151 -1.52 -15.72 -7.04
N GLY A 152 -0.69 -15.82 -8.08
CA GLY A 152 -0.55 -14.79 -9.11
C GLY A 152 0.02 -13.47 -8.58
N VAL A 153 0.86 -13.52 -7.54
CA VAL A 153 1.60 -12.35 -7.05
C VAL A 153 2.77 -12.11 -7.99
N ARG A 154 2.86 -10.92 -8.59
CA ARG A 154 3.93 -10.59 -9.54
C ARG A 154 5.08 -9.91 -8.81
N LEU A 155 6.25 -10.55 -8.82
CA LEU A 155 7.49 -10.02 -8.27
C LEU A 155 8.53 -10.00 -9.39
N GLU A 156 8.97 -8.82 -9.79
CA GLU A 156 9.92 -8.63 -10.88
C GLU A 156 11.37 -8.86 -10.42
N ASP A 157 12.24 -9.28 -11.34
CA ASP A 157 13.59 -9.76 -11.04
C ASP A 157 14.48 -8.72 -10.36
N PHE A 158 14.26 -7.43 -10.59
CA PHE A 158 15.03 -6.38 -9.93
C PHE A 158 14.87 -6.43 -8.41
N LEU A 159 13.71 -6.87 -7.89
CA LEU A 159 13.46 -6.98 -6.45
C LEU A 159 14.47 -7.91 -5.76
N TYR A 160 15.00 -8.90 -6.47
CA TYR A 160 16.02 -9.82 -5.97
C TYR A 160 17.42 -9.21 -5.92
N ASN A 161 17.61 -8.01 -6.46
CA ASN A 161 18.90 -7.36 -6.63
C ASN A 161 18.98 -5.94 -6.00
N ILE A 162 17.86 -5.32 -5.60
CA ILE A 162 17.82 -3.94 -5.08
C ILE A 162 17.90 -3.83 -3.54
N PHE A 163 18.46 -4.82 -2.87
CA PHE A 163 18.58 -4.82 -1.41
C PHE A 163 20.00 -4.49 -0.96
N TRP A 164 20.10 -3.60 0.04
CA TRP A 164 21.35 -3.22 0.67
C TRP A 164 21.48 -3.88 2.05
N THR A 165 22.62 -4.52 2.34
CA THR A 165 22.81 -5.31 3.57
C THR A 165 22.78 -4.49 4.86
N ASP A 166 23.00 -3.18 4.78
CA ASP A 166 22.82 -2.22 5.88
C ASP A 166 21.37 -1.73 6.01
N GLY A 167 20.49 -2.21 5.12
CA GLY A 167 19.07 -1.93 4.99
C GLY A 167 18.74 -0.46 4.75
N SER A 168 19.72 0.28 4.21
CA SER A 168 19.45 1.49 3.47
C SER A 168 18.54 1.21 2.28
N TRP A 169 17.83 2.23 1.82
CA TRP A 169 17.00 2.22 0.64
C TRP A 169 16.93 3.63 0.09
#